data_AF-A0A815W5K3-F1
#
_entry.id   AF-A0A815W5K3-F1
#
_cell.length_a   1.000
_cell.length_b   1.000
_cell.length_c   1.000
_cell.angle_alpha   90.00
_cell.angle_beta   90.00
_cell.angle_gamma   90.00
#
_symmetry.space_group_name_H-M   'P 1'
#
loop_
_entity.id
_entity.type
_entity.pdbx_description
1 polymer ?
#
loop_
_entity_poly.entity_id
_entity_poly.type
_entity_poly.pdbx_seq_one_letter_code
_entity_poly.pdbx_strand_id
1 'polypeptide(L)'
;MNTSNSQHSVADLLPYGISDRMATILTKQHVSDEDLQIMDRDDVEHLFKNEYGFTFRDRKQFWNIIQKIQISQNTNRKTEEIAHSPESLEHVYGFTEEEEKEESTDSKQHQLSHSNHLFENKVTSNIDDDDDDDDKHSNSSSHLSISSGYIFTYPSILPSFSSNITHALQTNTIHKQWAAFINELARWVMAIKPCLREQHEYRAIGQTLYEKYPNIGTAGPKPWSFLCRSLSQRIRTERWQRRKALTMKNRKEKQRKTLDRNNHMTEFEILI
;
A
#
# COMPACT_ATOMS: atom_id res chain seq x y z
N MET A 1 -26.77 12.08 -10.49
CA MET A 1 -25.53 12.67 -11.03
C MET A 1 -24.57 11.52 -11.30
N ASN A 2 -24.33 11.18 -12.57
CA ASN A 2 -23.37 10.16 -12.94
C ASN A 2 -21.97 10.76 -12.81
N THR A 3 -21.20 10.33 -11.83
CA THR A 3 -19.76 10.57 -11.80
C THR A 3 -19.13 9.75 -12.92
N SER A 4 -18.77 10.42 -14.01
CA SER A 4 -17.96 9.84 -15.07
C SER A 4 -16.63 9.38 -14.46
N ASN A 5 -16.50 8.09 -14.15
CA ASN A 5 -15.22 7.48 -13.85
C ASN A 5 -14.36 7.62 -15.10
N SER A 6 -13.52 8.67 -15.13
CA SER A 6 -12.46 8.82 -16.11
C SER A 6 -11.47 7.68 -15.87
N GLN A 7 -11.70 6.54 -16.52
CA GLN A 7 -10.70 5.50 -16.65
C GLN A 7 -9.60 6.08 -17.54
N HIS A 8 -8.48 6.49 -16.95
CA HIS A 8 -7.32 6.73 -17.77
C HIS A 8 -6.90 5.37 -18.32
N SER A 9 -6.73 5.30 -19.63
CA SER A 9 -6.28 4.07 -20.24
C SER A 9 -4.79 3.92 -19.93
N VAL A 10 -4.28 2.70 -19.74
CA VAL A 10 -2.83 2.45 -19.71
C VAL A 10 -2.13 3.06 -20.94
N ALA A 11 -2.86 3.24 -22.05
CA ALA A 11 -2.41 3.96 -23.24
C ALA A 11 -2.06 5.44 -23.00
N ASP A 12 -2.70 6.09 -22.02
CA ASP A 12 -2.44 7.49 -21.65
C ASP A 12 -1.07 7.67 -20.97
N LEU A 13 -0.40 6.55 -20.66
CA LEU A 13 0.93 6.54 -20.07
C LEU A 13 2.06 6.52 -21.10
N LEU A 14 1.76 6.25 -22.38
CA LEU A 14 2.74 6.26 -23.47
C LEU A 14 3.52 7.59 -23.58
N PRO A 15 2.90 8.78 -23.43
CA PRO A 15 3.60 10.06 -23.46
C PRO A 15 4.68 10.20 -22.38
N TYR A 16 4.59 9.43 -21.29
CA TYR A 16 5.56 9.45 -20.20
C TYR A 16 6.79 8.55 -20.46
N GLY A 17 6.89 7.97 -21.66
CA GLY A 17 8.03 7.12 -22.06
C GLY A 17 7.90 5.67 -21.60
N ILE A 18 6.67 5.20 -21.37
CA ILE A 18 6.39 3.77 -21.18
C ILE A 18 6.50 3.09 -22.55
N SER A 19 7.28 2.02 -22.64
CA SER A 19 7.38 1.25 -23.88
C SER A 19 6.09 0.46 -24.14
N ASP A 20 5.75 0.21 -25.40
CA ASP A 20 4.58 -0.62 -25.79
C ASP A 20 4.57 -1.97 -25.08
N ARG A 21 5.77 -2.50 -24.84
CA ARG A 21 5.98 -3.74 -24.13
C ARG A 21 5.57 -3.64 -22.64
N MET A 22 5.94 -2.56 -21.96
CA MET A 22 5.50 -2.29 -20.59
C MET A 22 3.99 -2.10 -20.54
N ALA A 23 3.41 -1.32 -21.47
CA ALA A 23 1.96 -1.10 -21.56
C ALA A 23 1.21 -2.43 -21.76
N THR A 24 1.74 -3.32 -22.60
CA THR A 24 1.21 -4.68 -22.82
C THR A 24 1.20 -5.48 -21.53
N ILE A 25 2.26 -5.43 -20.72
CA ILE A 25 2.35 -6.14 -19.45
C ILE A 25 1.36 -5.59 -18.43
N LEU A 26 1.26 -4.26 -18.31
CA LEU A 26 0.27 -3.62 -17.44
C LEU A 26 -1.16 -4.04 -17.79
N THR A 27 -1.47 -4.04 -19.09
CA THR A 27 -2.78 -4.46 -19.60
C THR A 27 -3.02 -5.95 -19.34
N LYS A 28 -2.02 -6.80 -19.61
CA LYS A 28 -2.07 -8.25 -19.38
C LYS A 28 -2.26 -8.60 -17.90
N GLN A 29 -1.64 -7.84 -17.00
CA GLN A 29 -1.75 -8.02 -15.55
C GLN A 29 -2.92 -7.25 -14.92
N HIS A 30 -3.71 -6.53 -15.73
CA HIS A 30 -4.85 -5.73 -15.29
C HIS A 30 -4.50 -4.73 -14.19
N VAL A 31 -3.33 -4.09 -14.32
CA VAL A 31 -2.91 -3.02 -13.41
C VAL A 31 -3.77 -1.79 -13.69
N SER A 32 -4.56 -1.36 -12.70
CA SER A 32 -5.37 -0.15 -12.81
C SER A 32 -4.57 1.13 -12.54
N ASP A 33 -5.14 2.30 -12.81
CA ASP A 33 -4.52 3.58 -12.45
C ASP A 33 -4.36 3.72 -10.94
N GLU A 34 -5.32 3.23 -10.17
CA GLU A 34 -5.21 3.17 -8.71
C GLU A 34 -4.06 2.27 -8.30
N ASP A 35 -3.85 1.13 -8.96
CA ASP A 35 -2.71 0.26 -8.71
C ASP A 35 -1.38 0.98 -9.00
N LEU A 36 -1.29 1.70 -10.13
CA LEU A 36 -0.11 2.50 -10.51
C LEU A 36 0.16 3.60 -9.50
N GLN A 37 -0.89 4.24 -9.00
CA GLN A 37 -0.77 5.20 -7.93
C GLN A 37 -0.16 4.48 -6.73
N ILE A 38 -0.70 3.37 -6.24
CA ILE A 38 -0.26 2.76 -4.97
C ILE A 38 1.01 1.90 -5.05
N MET A 39 1.57 1.74 -6.25
CA MET A 39 2.71 0.87 -6.53
C MET A 39 3.98 1.35 -5.83
N ASP A 40 4.70 0.43 -5.20
CA ASP A 40 6.05 0.68 -4.67
C ASP A 40 7.14 0.02 -5.52
N ARG A 41 8.41 0.21 -5.13
CA ARG A 41 9.55 -0.34 -5.87
C ARG A 41 9.52 -1.88 -5.93
N ASP A 42 9.14 -2.52 -4.83
CA ASP A 42 9.09 -3.99 -4.76
C ASP A 42 7.97 -4.50 -5.68
N ASP A 43 6.85 -3.80 -5.73
CA ASP A 43 5.76 -4.10 -6.65
C ASP A 43 6.21 -4.07 -8.11
N VAL A 44 7.00 -3.06 -8.51
CA VAL A 44 7.61 -2.97 -9.85
C VAL A 44 8.55 -4.14 -10.10
N GLU A 45 9.39 -4.49 -9.12
CA GLU A 45 10.28 -5.66 -9.26
C GLU A 45 9.49 -6.96 -9.46
N HIS A 46 8.38 -7.13 -8.76
CA HIS A 46 7.51 -8.30 -8.90
C HIS A 46 6.74 -8.31 -10.22
N LEU A 47 6.23 -7.15 -10.65
CA LEU A 47 5.47 -6.99 -11.88
C LEU A 47 6.25 -7.51 -13.10
N PHE A 48 7.56 -7.28 -13.13
CA PHE A 48 8.44 -7.66 -14.22
C PHE A 48 9.34 -8.87 -13.93
N LYS A 49 9.17 -9.55 -12.78
CA LYS A 49 10.08 -10.63 -12.35
C LYS A 49 10.17 -11.80 -13.34
N ASN A 50 9.05 -12.10 -14.01
CA ASN A 50 8.93 -13.25 -14.90
C ASN A 50 8.87 -12.87 -16.39
N GLU A 51 9.07 -11.59 -16.71
CA GLU A 51 8.95 -11.11 -18.09
C GLU A 51 10.33 -11.14 -18.77
N TYR A 52 10.48 -12.07 -19.74
CA TYR A 52 11.77 -12.37 -20.37
C TYR A 52 12.40 -11.13 -21.01
N GLY A 53 13.66 -10.80 -20.74
CA GLY A 53 14.29 -9.62 -21.36
C GLY A 53 13.82 -8.27 -20.81
N PHE A 54 13.13 -8.23 -19.65
CA PHE A 54 13.06 -7.01 -18.85
C PHE A 54 14.29 -6.89 -17.96
N THR A 55 15.11 -5.90 -18.24
CA THR A 55 16.33 -5.63 -17.51
C THR A 55 16.05 -4.83 -16.24
N PHE A 56 17.06 -4.72 -15.37
CA PHE A 56 17.02 -3.81 -14.23
C PHE A 56 16.81 -2.35 -14.66
N ARG A 57 17.35 -1.96 -15.83
CA ARG A 57 17.20 -0.61 -16.38
C ARG A 57 15.75 -0.30 -16.70
N ASP A 58 15.03 -1.26 -17.29
CA ASP A 58 13.62 -1.11 -17.65
C ASP A 58 12.75 -0.94 -16.40
N ARG A 59 12.99 -1.77 -15.38
CA ARG A 59 12.30 -1.66 -14.07
C ARG A 59 12.54 -0.31 -13.41
N LYS A 60 13.79 0.17 -13.43
CA LYS A 60 14.15 1.48 -12.87
C LYS A 60 13.51 2.63 -13.65
N GLN A 61 13.49 2.55 -14.98
CA GLN A 61 12.83 3.54 -15.83
C GLN A 61 11.33 3.58 -15.54
N PHE A 62 10.69 2.42 -15.48
CA PHE A 62 9.27 2.33 -15.14
C PHE A 62 8.99 2.94 -13.77
N TRP A 63 9.78 2.61 -12.74
CA TRP A 63 9.65 3.20 -11.41
C TRP A 63 9.73 4.73 -11.44
N ASN A 64 10.70 5.29 -12.16
CA ASN A 64 10.83 6.75 -12.29
C ASN A 64 9.61 7.39 -12.97
N ILE A 65 8.99 6.70 -13.93
CA ILE A 65 7.77 7.18 -14.58
C ILE A 65 6.60 7.21 -13.59
N ILE A 66 6.43 6.14 -12.81
CA ILE A 66 5.41 6.09 -11.74
C ILE A 66 5.59 7.24 -10.75
N GLN A 67 6.83 7.50 -10.31
CA GLN A 67 7.11 8.62 -9.41
C GLN A 67 6.74 9.97 -10.03
N LYS A 68 7.05 10.20 -11.31
CA LYS A 68 6.67 11.44 -12.01
C LYS A 68 5.16 11.64 -12.09
N ILE A 69 4.41 10.56 -12.37
CA ILE A 69 2.94 10.59 -12.41
C ILE A 69 2.39 10.94 -11.02
N GLN A 70 2.88 10.29 -9.97
CA GLN A 70 2.46 10.56 -8.59
C GLN A 70 2.73 12.01 -8.16
N ILE A 71 3.91 12.54 -8.49
CA ILE A 71 4.26 13.95 -8.20
C ILE A 71 3.33 14.90 -8.95
N SER A 72 3.09 14.66 -10.24
CA SER A 72 2.24 15.54 -11.07
C SER A 72 0.80 15.59 -10.56
N GLN A 73 0.25 14.45 -10.14
CA GLN A 73 -1.09 14.38 -9.54
C GLN A 73 -1.18 15.12 -8.21
N ASN A 74 -0.15 15.02 -7.36
CA ASN A 74 -0.11 15.74 -6.08
C ASN A 74 -0.02 17.26 -6.28
N THR A 75 0.74 17.73 -7.30
CA THR A 75 0.83 19.16 -7.62
C THR A 75 -0.51 19.72 -8.12
N ASN A 76 -1.21 19.00 -9.00
CA ASN A 76 -2.51 19.43 -9.52
C ASN A 76 -3.55 19.57 -8.40
N ARG A 77 -3.63 18.60 -7.48
CA ARG A 77 -4.53 18.67 -6.31
C ARG A 77 -4.27 19.89 -5.44
N LYS A 78 -3.00 20.22 -5.19
CA LYS A 78 -2.63 21.40 -4.40
C LYS A 78 -3.03 22.71 -5.08
N THR A 79 -3.04 22.75 -6.41
CA THR A 79 -3.37 23.96 -7.18
C THR A 79 -4.88 24.18 -7.24
N GLU A 80 -5.66 23.11 -7.35
CA GLU A 80 -7.13 23.14 -7.25
C GLU A 80 -7.61 23.58 -5.87
N GLU A 81 -6.94 23.14 -4.79
CA GLU A 81 -7.27 23.54 -3.42
C GLU A 81 -7.04 25.04 -3.16
N ILE A 82 -6.04 25.64 -3.82
CA ILE A 82 -5.77 27.09 -3.75
C ILE A 82 -6.76 27.88 -4.61
N ALA A 83 -7.16 27.36 -5.77
CA ALA A 83 -8.09 28.03 -6.67
C ALA A 83 -9.53 28.13 -6.13
N HIS A 84 -9.89 27.30 -5.14
CA HIS A 84 -11.21 27.31 -4.50
C HIS A 84 -11.27 28.04 -3.15
N SER A 85 -10.21 28.76 -2.74
CA SER A 85 -10.23 29.66 -1.59
C SER A 85 -10.07 31.13 -2.03
N PRO A 86 -11.17 31.87 -2.30
CA PRO A 86 -11.10 33.23 -2.80
C PRO A 86 -10.78 34.31 -1.75
N GLU A 87 -10.48 33.96 -0.49
CA GLU A 87 -10.56 34.93 0.63
C GLU A 87 -9.22 35.34 1.27
N SER A 88 -8.05 35.08 0.66
CA SER A 88 -6.77 35.45 1.31
C SER A 88 -5.66 35.93 0.36
N LEU A 89 -5.99 36.74 -0.65
CA LEU A 89 -5.02 37.21 -1.66
C LEU A 89 -4.67 38.70 -1.58
N GLU A 90 -4.74 39.34 -0.40
CA GLU A 90 -4.35 40.77 -0.26
C GLU A 90 -3.19 41.09 0.70
N HIS A 91 -2.63 40.13 1.41
CA HIS A 91 -1.49 40.40 2.30
C HIS A 91 -0.42 39.33 2.12
N VAL A 92 0.56 39.56 1.23
CA VAL A 92 1.99 39.24 1.41
C VAL A 92 2.71 39.75 0.14
N TYR A 93 3.06 41.03 0.11
CA TYR A 93 4.18 41.53 -0.69
C TYR A 93 4.96 42.50 0.19
N GLY A 94 6.06 42.01 0.75
CA GLY A 94 6.90 42.77 1.65
C GLY A 94 7.87 41.85 2.36
N PHE A 95 8.85 41.31 1.63
CA PHE A 95 10.06 40.81 2.27
C PHE A 95 11.29 41.11 1.43
N THR A 96 12.18 41.81 2.11
CA THR A 96 13.46 42.40 1.73
C THR A 96 14.55 41.36 1.49
N GLU A 97 15.44 41.70 0.56
CA GLU A 97 16.73 41.08 0.29
C GLU A 97 17.69 41.32 1.47
N GLU A 98 18.14 40.26 2.16
CA GLU A 98 19.41 40.23 2.91
C GLU A 98 19.93 38.77 2.86
N GLU A 99 20.92 38.50 2.02
CA GLU A 99 22.37 38.57 2.27
C GLU A 99 22.93 37.20 2.70
N GLU A 100 23.66 36.60 1.77
CA GLU A 100 24.36 35.32 1.90
C GLU A 100 25.50 35.42 2.91
N LYS A 101 25.65 34.41 3.77
CA LYS A 101 26.93 34.11 4.40
C LYS A 101 27.17 32.61 4.49
N GLU A 102 28.18 32.20 3.74
CA GLU A 102 28.83 30.89 3.79
C GLU A 102 29.43 30.63 5.18
N GLU A 103 29.23 29.43 5.72
CA GLU A 103 30.23 28.86 6.64
C GLU A 103 30.28 27.33 6.50
N SER A 104 31.43 26.87 6.01
CA SER A 104 31.88 25.49 5.93
C SER A 104 32.12 24.91 7.33
N THR A 105 31.63 23.70 7.61
CA THR A 105 32.32 22.82 8.57
C THR A 105 32.32 21.36 8.12
N ASP A 106 33.53 20.84 8.17
CA ASP A 106 34.04 19.54 7.82
C ASP A 106 33.82 18.50 8.96
N SER A 107 34.16 17.24 8.68
CA SER A 107 34.51 16.16 9.63
C SER A 107 33.38 15.32 10.27
N LYS A 108 33.24 14.07 9.81
CA LYS A 108 33.88 12.86 10.43
C LYS A 108 33.23 11.53 10.01
N GLN A 109 34.09 10.65 9.53
CA GLN A 109 33.90 9.20 9.40
C GLN A 109 33.53 8.57 10.75
N HIS A 110 32.59 7.62 10.73
CA HIS A 110 32.61 6.48 11.65
C HIS A 110 32.15 5.22 10.92
N GLN A 111 33.10 4.32 10.71
CA GLN A 111 32.87 2.91 10.41
C GLN A 111 32.39 2.23 11.69
N LEU A 112 31.29 1.48 11.64
CA LEU A 112 30.98 0.45 12.63
C LEU A 112 30.34 -0.75 11.91
N SER A 113 31.04 -1.86 12.06
CA SER A 113 30.79 -3.20 11.60
C SER A 113 29.61 -3.84 12.33
N HIS A 114 28.68 -4.45 11.59
CA HIS A 114 27.74 -5.40 12.18
C HIS A 114 27.64 -6.69 11.37
N SER A 115 28.01 -7.75 12.09
CA SER A 115 27.96 -9.17 11.74
C SER A 115 26.52 -9.64 11.56
N ASN A 116 26.22 -10.31 10.44
CA ASN A 116 24.92 -10.95 10.21
C ASN A 116 24.97 -12.39 10.72
N HIS A 117 24.30 -12.63 11.85
CA HIS A 117 24.02 -13.97 12.36
C HIS A 117 22.74 -14.51 11.69
N LEU A 118 22.92 -15.51 10.83
CA LEU A 118 21.88 -16.26 10.13
C LEU A 118 21.20 -17.22 11.12
N PHE A 119 19.91 -17.05 11.39
CA PHE A 119 19.06 -18.10 11.95
C PHE A 119 17.98 -18.42 10.91
N GLU A 120 18.24 -19.45 10.11
CA GLU A 120 17.20 -20.16 9.39
C GLU A 120 16.42 -20.99 10.41
N ASN A 121 15.11 -20.74 10.49
CA ASN A 121 14.23 -21.67 11.14
C ASN A 121 12.85 -21.66 10.48
N LYS A 122 12.38 -22.89 10.26
CA LYS A 122 11.00 -23.35 10.32
C LYS A 122 10.29 -23.44 8.96
N VAL A 123 10.30 -24.64 8.38
CA VAL A 123 9.39 -25.80 8.63
C VAL A 123 8.03 -25.59 7.98
N THR A 124 7.81 -26.49 7.03
CA THR A 124 6.57 -26.84 6.34
C THR A 124 5.52 -27.37 7.31
N SER A 125 4.29 -26.90 7.18
CA SER A 125 3.11 -27.66 7.59
C SER A 125 2.02 -27.45 6.54
N ASN A 126 1.79 -28.50 5.75
CA ASN A 126 0.58 -28.69 4.96
C ASN A 126 -0.56 -28.96 5.95
N ILE A 127 -1.63 -28.19 5.85
CA ILE A 127 -2.92 -28.53 6.44
C ILE A 127 -3.91 -28.41 5.28
N ASP A 128 -4.29 -29.57 4.78
CA ASP A 128 -5.57 -29.80 4.13
C ASP A 128 -6.64 -29.68 5.21
N ASP A 129 -7.71 -28.94 4.96
CA ASP A 129 -8.98 -29.11 5.68
C ASP A 129 -10.13 -28.74 4.73
N ASP A 130 -10.87 -29.79 4.38
CA ASP A 130 -12.22 -29.78 3.84
C ASP A 130 -13.24 -29.36 4.92
N ASP A 131 -14.46 -29.14 4.43
CA ASP A 131 -15.75 -29.09 5.13
C ASP A 131 -16.33 -27.73 5.57
N ASP A 132 -17.40 -27.43 4.83
CA ASP A 132 -18.67 -26.79 5.20
C ASP A 132 -18.94 -26.63 6.70
N ASP A 133 -19.33 -25.41 7.12
CA ASP A 133 -20.67 -25.21 7.69
C ASP A 133 -20.98 -23.73 7.94
N ASP A 134 -22.29 -23.47 7.86
CA ASP A 134 -22.99 -22.22 8.13
C ASP A 134 -22.55 -21.52 9.42
N ASP A 135 -22.25 -20.22 9.34
CA ASP A 135 -22.63 -19.32 10.44
C ASP A 135 -22.86 -17.88 10.00
N LYS A 136 -24.15 -17.53 10.04
CA LYS A 136 -24.74 -16.26 9.66
C LYS A 136 -24.72 -15.30 10.85
N HIS A 137 -23.54 -14.86 11.27
CA HIS A 137 -23.44 -13.82 12.29
C HIS A 137 -23.52 -12.42 11.66
N SER A 138 -24.67 -11.78 11.85
CA SER A 138 -24.90 -10.36 11.60
C SER A 138 -24.02 -9.51 12.52
N ASN A 139 -22.78 -9.29 12.11
CA ASN A 139 -21.93 -8.27 12.72
C ASN A 139 -22.42 -6.90 12.25
N SER A 140 -23.28 -6.28 13.06
CA SER A 140 -23.63 -4.86 12.99
C SER A 140 -22.39 -4.05 13.41
N SER A 141 -21.39 -4.05 12.54
CA SER A 141 -20.23 -3.17 12.67
C SER A 141 -20.70 -1.80 12.24
N SER A 142 -20.71 -0.87 13.19
CA SER A 142 -20.85 0.57 12.94
C SER A 142 -19.72 1.00 12.02
N HIS A 143 -19.96 0.84 10.72
CA HIS A 143 -19.06 1.22 9.66
C HIS A 143 -19.01 2.74 9.65
N LEU A 144 -18.07 3.30 10.43
CA LEU A 144 -17.68 4.68 10.30
C LEU A 144 -17.30 4.88 8.83
N SER A 145 -18.16 5.58 8.09
CA SER A 145 -17.90 5.99 6.71
C SER A 145 -16.80 7.04 6.73
N ILE A 146 -15.58 6.60 7.01
CA ILE A 146 -14.40 7.45 7.02
C ILE A 146 -14.08 7.74 5.56
N SER A 147 -14.12 9.03 5.22
CA SER A 147 -13.81 9.50 3.88
C SER A 147 -12.43 9.01 3.44
N SER A 148 -12.33 8.59 2.17
CA SER A 148 -11.09 8.14 1.53
C SER A 148 -9.94 9.16 1.60
N GLY A 149 -10.21 10.40 2.01
CA GLY A 149 -9.23 11.47 2.21
C GLY A 149 -8.61 11.54 3.62
N TYR A 150 -8.86 10.57 4.51
CA TYR A 150 -8.29 10.61 5.86
C TYR A 150 -6.75 10.61 5.85
N ILE A 151 -6.14 11.52 6.61
CA ILE A 151 -4.69 11.65 6.80
C ILE A 151 -4.37 11.30 8.25
N PHE A 152 -3.43 10.37 8.46
CA PHE A 152 -2.99 10.01 9.80
C PHE A 152 -2.06 11.08 10.39
N THR A 153 -2.62 11.96 11.22
CA THR A 153 -1.87 12.94 12.01
C THR A 153 -1.64 12.45 13.44
N TYR A 154 -0.70 13.06 14.17
CA TYR A 154 -0.48 12.77 15.58
C TYR A 154 -1.19 13.81 16.47
N PRO A 155 -1.94 13.40 17.51
CA PRO A 155 -2.33 12.01 17.81
C PRO A 155 -3.33 11.48 16.78
N SER A 156 -3.22 10.19 16.48
CA SER A 156 -4.08 9.49 15.52
C SER A 156 -5.24 8.80 16.22
N ILE A 157 -6.37 8.65 15.53
CA ILE A 157 -7.37 7.66 15.95
C ILE A 157 -6.73 6.27 15.98
N LEU A 158 -7.17 5.43 16.92
CA LEU A 158 -6.68 4.05 17.10
C LEU A 158 -7.84 3.06 16.98
N PRO A 159 -7.59 1.83 16.49
CA PRO A 159 -8.61 0.80 16.47
C PRO A 159 -9.03 0.35 17.87
N SER A 160 -10.24 -0.18 17.94
CA SER A 160 -10.61 -1.15 18.98
C SER A 160 -10.05 -2.51 18.58
N PHE A 161 -9.17 -3.06 19.40
CA PHE A 161 -8.60 -4.39 19.19
C PHE A 161 -9.51 -5.47 19.78
N SER A 162 -9.38 -6.69 19.26
CA SER A 162 -9.98 -7.89 19.85
C SER A 162 -9.62 -8.04 21.33
N SER A 163 -10.48 -8.73 22.10
CA SER A 163 -10.30 -8.93 23.54
C SER A 163 -8.95 -9.55 23.89
N ASN A 164 -8.49 -10.51 23.08
CA ASN A 164 -7.20 -11.19 23.28
C ASN A 164 -6.02 -10.23 23.15
N ILE A 165 -6.02 -9.36 22.13
CA ILE A 165 -4.95 -8.38 21.92
C ILE A 165 -5.03 -7.28 22.98
N THR A 166 -6.23 -6.81 23.32
CA THR A 166 -6.44 -5.84 24.39
C THR A 166 -5.90 -6.35 25.73
N HIS A 167 -6.22 -7.60 26.10
CA HIS A 167 -5.68 -8.23 27.30
C HIS A 167 -4.15 -8.36 27.24
N ALA A 168 -3.58 -8.74 26.10
CA ALA A 168 -2.13 -8.83 25.93
C ALA A 168 -1.42 -7.48 26.02
N LEU A 169 -2.05 -6.41 25.52
CA LEU A 169 -1.58 -5.03 25.66
C LEU A 169 -1.63 -4.56 27.11
N GLN A 170 -2.65 -4.95 27.88
CA GLN A 170 -2.76 -4.61 29.31
C GLN A 170 -1.80 -5.38 30.21
N THR A 171 -1.56 -6.66 29.90
CA THR A 171 -0.74 -7.57 30.74
C THR A 171 0.74 -7.62 30.36
N ASN A 172 1.19 -6.75 29.46
CA ASN A 172 2.58 -6.74 28.97
C ASN A 172 3.02 -8.07 28.31
N THR A 173 2.10 -8.75 27.61
CA THR A 173 2.36 -10.02 26.92
C THR A 173 2.20 -9.91 25.40
N ILE A 174 2.12 -8.68 24.87
CA ILE A 174 1.85 -8.41 23.46
C ILE A 174 2.84 -9.07 22.49
N HIS A 175 4.10 -9.28 22.89
CA HIS A 175 5.10 -9.93 22.05
C HIS A 175 4.72 -11.38 21.66
N LYS A 176 3.95 -12.08 22.50
CA LYS A 176 3.42 -13.43 22.19
C LYS A 176 2.32 -13.40 21.13
N GLN A 177 1.61 -12.27 21.04
CA GLN A 177 0.50 -12.01 20.13
C GLN A 177 0.89 -11.04 19.00
N TRP A 178 2.19 -10.79 18.79
CA TRP A 178 2.66 -9.70 17.92
C TRP A 178 2.14 -9.83 16.48
N ALA A 179 2.18 -11.03 15.92
CA ALA A 179 1.68 -11.27 14.58
C ALA A 179 0.17 -11.00 14.46
N ALA A 180 -0.63 -11.46 15.43
CA ALA A 180 -2.07 -11.21 15.45
C ALA A 180 -2.38 -9.71 15.60
N PHE A 181 -1.66 -9.04 16.50
CA PHE A 181 -1.74 -7.60 16.72
C PHE A 181 -1.45 -6.78 15.46
N ILE A 182 -0.33 -7.08 14.78
CA ILE A 182 0.04 -6.40 13.53
C ILE A 182 -0.98 -6.67 12.43
N ASN A 183 -1.54 -7.89 12.36
CA ASN A 183 -2.57 -8.23 11.38
C ASN A 183 -3.87 -7.42 11.62
N GLU A 184 -4.35 -7.34 12.86
CA GLU A 184 -5.56 -6.58 13.20
C GLU A 184 -5.37 -5.09 12.92
N LEU A 185 -4.21 -4.54 13.32
CA LEU A 185 -3.86 -3.15 13.05
C LEU A 185 -3.77 -2.86 11.53
N ALA A 186 -3.11 -3.73 10.76
CA ALA A 186 -2.97 -3.55 9.32
C ALA A 186 -4.33 -3.56 8.61
N ARG A 187 -5.23 -4.48 8.98
CA ARG A 187 -6.58 -4.54 8.40
C ARG A 187 -7.37 -3.26 8.67
N TRP A 188 -7.33 -2.77 9.91
CA TRP A 188 -8.02 -1.54 10.27
C TRP A 188 -7.44 -0.32 9.54
N VAL A 189 -6.11 -0.20 9.47
CA VAL A 189 -5.44 0.88 8.72
C VAL A 189 -5.86 0.83 7.25
N MET A 190 -5.84 -0.34 6.64
CA MET A 190 -6.22 -0.52 5.23
C MET A 190 -7.72 -0.31 4.97
N ALA A 191 -8.58 -0.49 5.98
CA ALA A 191 -10.00 -0.19 5.88
C ALA A 191 -10.25 1.33 5.84
N ILE A 192 -9.47 2.10 6.60
CA ILE A 192 -9.56 3.57 6.64
C ILE A 192 -8.88 4.19 5.42
N LYS A 193 -7.63 3.79 5.20
CA LYS A 193 -6.79 4.29 4.12
C LYS A 193 -6.17 3.10 3.39
N PRO A 194 -6.76 2.67 2.26
CA PRO A 194 -6.25 1.54 1.47
C PRO A 194 -4.78 1.69 1.06
N CYS A 195 -4.28 2.93 1.01
CA CYS A 195 -2.90 3.23 0.68
C CYS A 195 -2.21 4.12 1.74
N LEU A 196 -1.51 3.47 2.68
CA LEU A 196 -0.63 4.15 3.61
C LEU A 196 0.79 4.21 3.04
N ARG A 197 1.19 5.36 2.45
CA ARG A 197 2.51 5.53 1.82
C ARG A 197 3.50 6.28 2.68
N GLU A 198 2.99 7.30 3.35
CA GLU A 198 3.85 8.32 3.89
C GLU A 198 4.47 7.88 5.22
N GLN A 199 5.78 8.06 5.36
CA GLN A 199 6.49 7.62 6.56
C GLN A 199 5.97 8.35 7.81
N HIS A 200 5.51 9.59 7.67
CA HIS A 200 4.95 10.36 8.78
C HIS A 200 3.66 9.75 9.33
N GLU A 201 2.84 9.10 8.48
CA GLU A 201 1.59 8.47 8.90
C GLU A 201 1.84 7.23 9.78
N TYR A 202 2.80 6.38 9.38
CA TYR A 202 3.24 5.26 10.21
C TYR A 202 3.76 5.72 11.56
N ARG A 203 4.53 6.83 11.57
CA ARG A 203 5.05 7.42 12.82
C ARG A 203 3.92 7.94 13.70
N ALA A 204 2.92 8.62 13.14
CA ALA A 204 1.77 9.12 13.87
C ALA A 204 0.97 7.99 14.54
N ILE A 205 0.68 6.92 13.79
CA ILE A 205 0.03 5.71 14.31
C ILE A 205 0.89 5.09 15.42
N GLY A 206 2.17 4.87 15.15
CA GLY A 206 3.08 4.21 16.08
C GLY A 206 3.29 4.99 17.37
N GLN A 207 3.43 6.31 17.30
CA GLN A 207 3.59 7.17 18.45
C GLN A 207 2.32 7.20 19.32
N THR A 208 1.15 7.33 18.70
CA THR A 208 -0.12 7.34 19.43
C THR A 208 -0.40 5.99 20.11
N LEU A 209 -0.07 4.88 19.44
CA LEU A 209 -0.15 3.54 20.02
C LEU A 209 0.81 3.37 21.20
N TYR A 210 2.04 3.89 21.10
CA TYR A 210 3.04 3.78 22.16
C TYR A 210 2.68 4.58 23.40
N GLU A 211 2.11 5.78 23.23
CA GLU A 211 1.62 6.58 24.36
C GLU A 211 0.49 5.88 25.11
N LYS A 212 -0.39 5.18 24.38
CA LYS A 212 -1.47 4.40 24.99
C LYS A 212 -0.98 3.08 25.58
N TYR A 213 -0.01 2.43 24.93
CA TYR A 213 0.50 1.10 25.29
C TYR A 213 2.03 1.07 25.21
N PRO A 214 2.75 1.53 26.26
CA PRO A 214 4.21 1.64 26.23
C PRO A 214 4.96 0.32 26.04
N ASN A 215 4.32 -0.80 26.38
CA ASN A 215 4.86 -2.16 26.24
C ASN A 215 5.09 -2.61 24.79
N ILE A 216 4.52 -1.93 23.79
CA ILE A 216 4.83 -2.25 22.38
C ILE A 216 6.22 -1.74 21.97
N GLY A 217 6.85 -0.91 22.81
CA GLY A 217 8.14 -0.29 22.54
C GLY A 217 9.28 -1.31 22.51
N THR A 218 10.20 -1.13 21.58
CA THR A 218 11.47 -1.87 21.53
C THR A 218 12.64 -0.96 21.91
N ALA A 219 13.76 -1.53 22.35
CA ALA A 219 14.98 -0.76 22.60
C ALA A 219 15.43 -0.01 21.32
N GLY A 220 15.76 1.27 21.46
CA GLY A 220 16.26 2.11 20.38
C GLY A 220 15.85 3.60 20.52
N PRO A 221 16.32 4.48 19.62
CA PRO A 221 16.04 5.93 19.70
C PRO A 221 14.55 6.28 19.56
N LYS A 222 13.79 5.43 18.87
CA LYS A 222 12.33 5.57 18.70
C LYS A 222 11.67 4.24 19.08
N PRO A 223 10.98 4.16 20.22
CA PRO A 223 10.50 2.88 20.74
C PRO A 223 9.43 2.23 19.83
N TRP A 224 8.67 3.02 19.07
CA TRP A 224 7.68 2.54 18.09
C TRP A 224 8.24 2.22 16.70
N SER A 225 9.55 2.30 16.48
CA SER A 225 10.14 2.07 15.16
C SER A 225 9.94 0.64 14.65
N PHE A 226 10.05 -0.36 15.53
CA PHE A 226 9.81 -1.76 15.19
C PHE A 226 8.35 -1.99 14.76
N LEU A 227 7.39 -1.42 15.50
CA LEU A 227 5.98 -1.40 15.13
C LEU A 227 5.76 -0.82 13.72
N CYS A 228 6.32 0.35 13.44
CA CYS A 228 6.19 0.99 12.12
C CYS A 228 6.70 0.09 11.00
N ARG A 229 7.85 -0.58 11.22
CA ARG A 229 8.44 -1.51 10.26
C ARG A 229 7.55 -2.73 10.04
N SER A 230 7.09 -3.37 11.12
CA SER A 230 6.21 -4.55 11.05
C SER A 230 4.88 -4.22 10.36
N LEU A 231 4.27 -3.09 10.70
CA LEU A 231 3.03 -2.62 10.10
C LEU A 231 3.19 -2.35 8.60
N SER A 232 4.24 -1.61 8.22
CA SER A 232 4.55 -1.32 6.82
C SER A 232 4.76 -2.60 6.01
N GLN A 233 5.52 -3.56 6.55
CA GLN A 233 5.71 -4.86 5.91
C GLN A 233 4.39 -5.61 5.74
N ARG A 234 3.55 -5.65 6.79
CA ARG A 234 2.27 -6.36 6.74
C ARG A 234 1.31 -5.77 5.72
N ILE A 235 1.18 -4.44 5.67
CA ILE A 235 0.33 -3.76 4.68
C ILE A 235 0.79 -4.06 3.26
N ARG A 236 2.10 -4.06 2.98
CA ARG A 236 2.63 -4.49 1.66
C ARG A 236 2.21 -5.91 1.32
N THR A 237 2.42 -6.85 2.26
CA THR A 237 2.04 -8.26 2.06
C THR A 237 0.55 -8.42 1.79
N GLU A 238 -0.33 -7.75 2.54
CA GLU A 238 -1.78 -7.84 2.31
C GLU A 238 -2.18 -7.26 0.96
N ARG A 239 -1.64 -6.11 0.55
CA ARG A 239 -1.89 -5.53 -0.78
C ARG A 239 -1.49 -6.50 -1.88
N TRP A 240 -0.31 -7.10 -1.76
CA TRP A 240 0.16 -8.10 -2.71
C TRP A 240 -0.75 -9.33 -2.76
N GLN A 241 -1.17 -9.86 -1.61
CA GLN A 241 -2.09 -11.00 -1.56
C GLN A 241 -3.44 -10.68 -2.23
N ARG A 242 -4.00 -9.47 -1.99
CA ARG A 242 -5.23 -9.01 -2.63
C ARG A 242 -5.09 -8.95 -4.16
N ARG A 243 -3.98 -8.40 -4.68
CA ARG A 243 -3.70 -8.39 -6.12
C ARG A 243 -3.61 -9.80 -6.70
N LYS A 244 -2.85 -10.69 -6.04
CA LYS A 244 -2.71 -12.08 -6.49
C LYS A 244 -4.06 -12.81 -6.54
N ALA A 245 -4.92 -12.60 -5.54
CA ALA A 245 -6.25 -13.18 -5.49
C ALA A 245 -7.14 -12.69 -6.66
N LEU A 246 -7.10 -11.39 -6.99
CA LEU A 246 -7.80 -10.81 -8.14
C LEU A 246 -7.32 -11.41 -9.47
N THR A 247 -6.01 -11.54 -9.66
CA THR A 247 -5.45 -12.18 -10.86
C THR A 247 -5.92 -13.62 -11.03
N MET A 248 -5.96 -14.39 -9.93
CA MET A 248 -6.41 -15.79 -9.96
C MET A 248 -7.92 -15.90 -10.25
N LYS A 249 -8.73 -15.01 -9.67
CA LYS A 249 -10.18 -14.93 -9.94
C LYS A 249 -10.44 -14.63 -11.42
N ASN A 250 -9.77 -13.63 -11.97
CA ASN A 250 -9.91 -13.25 -13.39
C ASN A 250 -9.49 -14.38 -14.34
N ARG A 251 -8.46 -15.16 -13.98
CA ARG A 251 -8.04 -16.34 -14.76
C ARG A 251 -9.11 -17.43 -14.77
N LYS A 252 -9.71 -17.73 -13.62
CA LYS A 252 -10.81 -18.72 -13.51
C LYS A 252 -12.03 -18.26 -14.30
N GLU A 253 -12.37 -16.97 -14.26
CA GLU A 253 -13.49 -16.43 -15.02
C GLU A 253 -13.27 -16.50 -16.54
N LYS A 254 -12.05 -16.18 -17.02
CA LYS A 254 -11.71 -16.35 -18.44
C LYS A 254 -11.83 -17.80 -18.89
N GLN A 255 -11.37 -18.76 -18.07
CA GLN A 255 -11.49 -20.19 -18.38
C GLN A 255 -12.96 -20.63 -18.47
N ARG A 256 -13.83 -20.15 -17.58
CA ARG A 256 -15.27 -20.41 -17.64
C ARG A 256 -15.90 -19.86 -18.92
N LYS A 257 -15.63 -18.59 -19.27
CA LYS A 257 -16.14 -17.97 -20.51
C LYS A 257 -15.69 -18.69 -21.78
N THR A 258 -14.45 -19.21 -21.82
CA THR A 258 -13.97 -20.01 -22.95
C THR A 258 -14.70 -21.36 -23.02
N LEU A 259 -14.95 -22.01 -21.89
CA LEU A 259 -15.69 -23.26 -21.84
C LEU A 259 -17.14 -23.08 -22.31
N ASP A 260 -17.82 -22.05 -21.82
CA ASP A 260 -19.21 -21.74 -22.19
C ASP A 260 -19.32 -21.41 -23.70
N ARG A 261 -18.34 -20.68 -24.25
CA ARG A 261 -18.30 -20.38 -25.69
C ARG A 261 -18.09 -21.63 -26.54
N ASN A 262 -17.25 -22.56 -26.10
CA ASN A 262 -17.01 -23.81 -26.81
C ASN A 262 -18.25 -24.70 -26.77
N ASN A 263 -18.94 -24.78 -25.63
CA ASN A 263 -20.19 -25.53 -25.50
C ASN A 263 -21.29 -24.97 -26.42
N HIS A 264 -21.39 -23.64 -26.53
CA HIS A 264 -22.38 -23.02 -27.42
C HIS A 264 -22.09 -23.31 -28.91
N MET A 265 -20.82 -23.41 -29.32
CA MET A 265 -20.46 -23.78 -30.69
C MET A 265 -20.81 -25.24 -31.00
N THR A 266 -20.60 -26.16 -30.05
CA THR A 266 -20.97 -27.57 -30.24
C THR A 266 -22.48 -27.81 -30.35
N GLU A 267 -23.31 -27.01 -29.66
CA GLU A 267 -24.77 -27.12 -29.80
C GLU A 267 -25.25 -26.67 -31.20
N PHE A 268 -24.60 -25.67 -31.81
CA PHE A 268 -24.95 -25.24 -33.17
C PHE A 268 -24.54 -26.26 -34.24
N GLU A 269 -23.46 -27.02 -34.05
CA GLU A 269 -23.01 -28.04 -35.00
C GLU A 269 -23.91 -29.30 -35.01
N ILE A 270 -24.66 -29.56 -33.93
CA ILE A 270 -25.57 -30.72 -33.84
C ILE A 270 -26.94 -30.44 -34.53
N LEU A 271 -27.26 -29.17 -34.79
CA LEU A 271 -28.53 -28.73 -35.36
C LEU A 271 -28.52 -28.52 -36.90
N ILE A 272 -27.42 -28.89 -37.58
CA ILE A 272 -27.28 -28.86 -39.05
C ILE A 272 -27.25 -30.29 -39.58
#